data_AF-A0A067PD66-F1
#
_entry.id   AF-A0A067PD66-F1
#
_cell.length_a   1.000
_cell.length_b   1.000
_cell.length_c   1.000
_cell.angle_alpha   90.00
_cell.angle_beta   90.00
_cell.angle_gamma   90.00
#
_symmetry.space_group_name_H-M   'P 1'
#
loop_
_entity.id
_entity.type
_entity.pdbx_description
1 polymer ?
#
loop_
_entity_poly.entity_id
_entity_poly.type
_entity_poly.pdbx_seq_one_letter_code
_entity_poly.pdbx_strand_id
1 'polypeptide(L)' 'PFWEGFPYADIHQSMTPDVLHQLYQGMFKHLVSWCQLALGKDELDQHICRLPPAYGTHHFKNGISAL' A
#
# COMPACT_ATOMS: atom_id res chain seq x y z
N PRO A 1 -4.48 -20.57 -9.66
CA PRO A 1 -3.64 -20.44 -8.44
C PRO A 1 -3.63 -21.74 -7.63
N PHE A 2 -2.66 -21.98 -6.74
CA PHE A 2 -2.64 -23.26 -6.00
C PHE A 2 -3.86 -23.44 -5.07
N TRP A 3 -4.49 -22.34 -4.64
CA TRP A 3 -5.68 -22.33 -3.78
C TRP A 3 -7.02 -22.45 -4.53
N GLU A 4 -7.00 -22.50 -5.86
CA GLU A 4 -8.21 -22.46 -6.71
C GLU A 4 -9.16 -23.66 -6.48
N GLY A 5 -8.65 -24.78 -5.96
CA GLY A 5 -9.45 -25.96 -5.62
C GLY A 5 -10.06 -25.97 -4.21
N PHE A 6 -9.82 -24.93 -3.40
CA PHE A 6 -10.22 -24.93 -1.99
C PHE A 6 -11.24 -23.81 -1.68
N PRO A 7 -12.55 -24.06 -1.90
CA PRO A 7 -13.59 -23.02 -1.80
C PRO A 7 -13.82 -22.49 -0.37
N TYR A 8 -13.33 -23.20 0.65
CA TYR A 8 -13.48 -22.83 2.06
C TYR A 8 -12.16 -22.46 2.75
N ALA A 9 -11.04 -22.47 2.02
CA ALA A 9 -9.74 -22.13 2.59
C ALA A 9 -9.53 -20.61 2.54
N ASP A 10 -9.40 -19.99 3.71
CA ASP A 10 -8.87 -18.64 3.80
C ASP A 10 -7.35 -18.68 3.60
N ILE A 11 -6.94 -18.40 2.37
CA ILE A 11 -5.53 -18.39 1.98
C ILE A 11 -4.72 -17.39 2.81
N HIS A 12 -5.35 -16.33 3.32
CA HIS A 12 -4.68 -15.30 4.10
C HIS A 12 -4.28 -15.80 5.49
N GLN A 13 -5.01 -16.77 6.07
CA GLN A 13 -4.64 -17.41 7.33
C GLN A 13 -3.53 -18.45 7.16
N SER A 14 -3.42 -19.02 5.96
CA SER A 14 -2.38 -20.00 5.62
C SER A 14 -1.04 -19.34 5.28
N MET A 15 -1.03 -18.03 5.02
CA MET A 15 0.19 -17.28 4.75
C MET A 15 0.82 -16.79 6.06
N THR A 16 2.08 -17.14 6.26
CA THR A 16 2.86 -16.64 7.40
C THR A 16 2.87 -15.11 7.40
N PRO A 17 2.78 -14.43 8.56
CA PRO A 17 2.75 -12.98 8.64
C PRO A 17 3.87 -12.26 7.87
N ASP A 18 5.06 -12.87 7.81
CA ASP A 18 6.19 -12.34 7.04
C ASP A 18 5.94 -12.29 5.52
N VAL A 19 5.38 -13.36 4.95
CA VAL A 19 5.05 -13.42 3.52
C VAL A 19 3.95 -12.41 3.19
N LEU A 20 2.93 -12.32 4.04
CA LEU A 20 1.86 -11.34 3.87
C LEU A 20 2.41 -9.91 3.93
N HIS A 21 3.26 -9.62 4.91
CA HIS A 21 3.91 -8.32 5.06
C HIS A 21 4.78 -7.96 3.84
N GLN A 22 5.60 -8.89 3.33
CA GLN A 22 6.42 -8.66 2.15
C GLN A 22 5.58 -8.40 0.89
N LEU A 23 4.49 -9.15 0.69
CA LEU A 23 3.56 -8.90 -0.42
C LEU A 23 2.96 -7.50 -0.35
N TYR A 24 2.51 -7.06 0.84
CA TYR A 24 2.01 -5.71 1.03
C TYR A 24 3.08 -4.65 0.76
N GLN A 25 4.30 -4.82 1.25
CA GLN A 25 5.41 -3.90 0.97
C GLN A 25 5.72 -3.82 -0.53
N GLY A 26 5.72 -4.96 -1.24
CA GLY A 26 5.93 -5.01 -2.69
C GLY A 26 4.83 -4.31 -3.46
N MET A 27 3.57 -4.63 -3.16
CA MET A 27 2.40 -4.01 -3.78
C MET A 27 2.37 -2.49 -3.57
N PHE A 28 2.66 -2.02 -2.36
CA PHE A 28 2.67 -0.60 -2.06
C PHE A 28 3.71 0.17 -2.88
N LYS A 29 4.91 -0.39 -3.08
CA LYS A 29 5.94 0.22 -3.95
C LYS A 29 5.44 0.42 -5.38
N HIS A 30 4.77 -0.58 -5.94
CA HIS A 30 4.23 -0.48 -7.30
C HIS A 30 3.10 0.54 -7.40
N LEU A 31 2.18 0.55 -6.42
CA LEU A 31 1.11 1.54 -6.36
C LEU A 31 1.65 2.96 -6.31
N VAL A 32 2.63 3.24 -5.43
CA VAL A 32 3.27 4.56 -5.36
C VAL A 32 3.91 4.92 -6.70
N SER A 33 4.64 3.98 -7.32
CA SER A 33 5.26 4.22 -8.62
C SER A 33 4.25 4.56 -9.71
N TRP A 34 3.09 3.88 -9.75
CA TRP A 34 2.03 4.18 -10.72
C TRP A 34 1.37 5.53 -10.46
N CYS A 35 1.09 5.86 -9.19
CA CYS A 35 0.58 7.18 -8.82
C CYS A 35 1.55 8.30 -9.22
N GLN A 36 2.85 8.10 -9.01
CA GLN A 36 3.88 9.05 -9.44
C GLN A 36 3.95 9.18 -10.98
N LEU A 37 3.72 8.10 -11.73
CA LEU A 37 3.66 8.18 -13.20
C LEU A 37 2.40 8.90 -13.70
N ALA A 38 1.27 8.74 -13.00
CA ALA A 38 0.00 9.32 -13.42
C ALA A 38 -0.15 10.80 -13.03
N LEU A 39 0.25 11.19 -11.81
CA LEU A 39 0.11 12.56 -11.30
C LEU A 39 1.42 13.35 -11.25
N GLY A 40 2.57 12.68 -11.31
CA GLY A 40 3.86 13.28 -10.97
C GLY A 40 4.13 13.24 -9.46
N LYS A 41 5.42 13.30 -9.11
CA LYS A 41 5.89 13.16 -7.72
C LYS A 41 5.42 14.31 -6.83
N ASP A 42 5.58 15.54 -7.30
CA ASP A 42 5.28 16.75 -6.53
C ASP A 42 3.78 16.89 -6.25
N GLU A 43 2.93 16.57 -7.22
CA GLU A 43 1.47 16.62 -7.05
C GLU A 43 0.97 15.52 -6.10
N LEU A 44 1.53 14.31 -6.19
CA LEU A 44 1.23 13.22 -5.28
C LEU A 44 1.57 13.59 -3.82
N ASP A 45 2.74 14.19 -3.58
CA ASP A 45 3.12 14.65 -2.24
C ASP A 45 2.18 15.74 -1.72
N GLN A 46 1.83 16.72 -2.56
CA GLN A 46 0.86 17.75 -2.17
C GLN A 46 -0.51 17.18 -1.81
N HIS A 47 -1.00 16.18 -2.56
CA HIS A 47 -2.24 15.50 -2.24
C HIS A 47 -2.17 14.80 -0.89
N ILE A 48 -1.09 14.09 -0.60
CA ILE A 48 -0.94 13.38 0.67
C ILE A 48 -0.85 14.36 1.85
N CYS A 49 -0.16 15.50 1.68
CA CYS A 49 -0.12 16.56 2.69
C CYS A 49 -1.51 17.16 2.99
N ARG A 50 -2.43 17.15 2.03
CA ARG A 50 -3.78 17.72 2.16
C ARG A 50 -4.80 16.72 2.69
N LEU A 51 -4.47 15.44 2.81
CA LEU A 51 -5.39 14.44 3.34
C LEU A 51 -5.80 14.79 4.77
N PRO A 52 -7.10 14.82 5.09
CA PRO A 52 -7.55 15.12 6.44
C PRO A 52 -7.04 14.05 7.41
N PRO A 53 -6.69 14.42 8.66
CA PRO A 53 -6.30 13.44 9.67
C PRO A 53 -7.42 12.41 9.87
N ALA A 54 -7.07 11.12 9.79
CA ALA A 54 -7.99 10.02 10.04
C ALA A 54 -7.46 9.11 11.16
N TYR A 55 -8.37 8.58 11.97
CA TYR A 55 -8.02 7.68 13.07
C TYR A 55 -7.27 6.44 12.56
N GLY A 56 -6.13 6.12 13.16
CA GLY A 56 -5.30 4.99 12.77
C GLY A 56 -4.42 5.21 11.54
N THR A 57 -4.38 6.43 10.97
CA THR A 57 -3.51 6.77 9.84
C THR A 57 -2.42 7.76 10.24
N HIS A 58 -1.24 7.64 9.62
CA HIS A 58 -0.18 8.62 9.78
C HIS A 58 -0.35 9.76 8.78
N HIS A 59 -0.36 11.00 9.26
CA HIS A 59 -0.45 12.18 8.40
C HIS A 59 0.95 12.65 8.00
N PHE A 60 1.22 12.69 6.69
CA PHE A 60 2.53 13.07 6.15
C PHE A 60 2.54 14.55 5.77
N LYS A 61 3.03 15.40 6.69
CA LYS A 61 3.08 16.86 6.48
C LYS A 61 4.02 17.31 5.36
N ASN A 62 4.98 16.47 4.98
CA ASN A 62 6.00 16.74 3.95
C ASN A 62 5.90 15.79 2.76
N GLY A 63 4.76 15.10 2.59
CA GLY A 63 4.58 14.09 1.56
C GLY A 63 5.24 12.76 1.91
N ILE A 64 5.14 11.79 1.00
CA ILE A 64 5.72 10.45 1.16
C ILE A 64 7.12 10.36 0.60
N SER A 65 7.56 11.28 -0.25
CA SER A 65 8.94 11.29 -0.76
C SER A 65 9.98 11.64 0.30
N ALA A 66 9.55 12.13 1.47
CA ALA A 66 10.42 12.47 2.61
C ALA A 66 10.67 11.31 3.58
N LEU A 67 10.07 10.13 3.34
CA LEU A 67 10.27 8.87 4.07
C LEU A 67 11.50 8.12 3.54
#